data_AF-A0A949QCN6-F1
#
_entry.id   AF-A0A949QCN6-F1
#
_cell.length_a   1.000
_cell.length_b   1.000
_cell.length_c   1.000
_cell.angle_alpha   90.00
_cell.angle_beta   90.00
_cell.angle_gamma   90.00
#
_symmetry.space_group_name_H-M   'P 1'
#
loop_
_entity.id
_entity.type
_entity.pdbx_description
1 polymer ?
#
loop_
_entity_poly.entity_id
_entity_poly.type
_entity_poly.pdbx_seq_one_letter_code
_entity_poly.pdbx_strand_id
1 'polypeptide(L)' 'SVESLGFEDHPFEVQRWDAACELCGSRESFLDEVLMDDQGSRMFVCSDSDYCGKRQAGTP' A
#
# COMPACT_ATOMS: atom_id res chain seq x y z
N SER A 1 -11.08 -24.35 -1.97
CA SER A 1 -11.09 -22.95 -2.44
C SER A 1 -10.96 -22.03 -1.24
N VAL A 2 -10.50 -20.80 -1.44
CA VAL A 2 -10.50 -19.74 -0.42
C VAL A 2 -11.34 -18.60 -0.97
N GLU A 3 -12.25 -18.08 -0.15
CA GLU A 3 -13.17 -17.01 -0.52
C GLU A 3 -13.34 -16.07 0.68
N SER A 4 -13.23 -14.77 0.43
CA SER A 4 -13.48 -13.74 1.44
C SER A 4 -14.98 -13.61 1.67
N LEU A 5 -15.39 -13.52 2.93
CA LEU A 5 -16.80 -13.27 3.28
C LEU A 5 -17.22 -11.86 2.85
N GLY A 6 -18.27 -11.78 2.03
CA GLY A 6 -18.98 -10.56 1.69
C GLY A 6 -20.48 -10.85 1.53
N PHE A 7 -21.32 -9.83 1.64
CA PHE A 7 -22.76 -9.93 1.41
C PHE A 7 -23.11 -9.34 0.04
N GLU A 8 -24.27 -9.68 -0.52
CA GLU A 8 -24.69 -9.20 -1.85
C GLU A 8 -24.77 -7.66 -1.93
N ASP A 9 -25.19 -7.02 -0.84
CA ASP A 9 -25.28 -5.57 -0.67
C ASP A 9 -24.01 -4.93 -0.10
N HIS A 10 -23.08 -5.75 0.41
CA HIS A 10 -21.81 -5.33 1.00
C HIS A 10 -20.69 -6.29 0.56
N PRO A 11 -20.23 -6.18 -0.70
CA PRO A 11 -19.17 -7.04 -1.20
C PRO A 11 -17.88 -6.82 -0.42
N PHE A 12 -17.02 -7.83 -0.39
CA PHE A 12 -15.66 -7.64 0.11
C PHE A 12 -14.88 -6.73 -0.84
N GLU A 13 -14.25 -5.69 -0.30
CA GLU A 13 -13.40 -4.77 -1.04
C GLU A 13 -11.99 -4.75 -0.46
N VAL A 14 -10.99 -4.69 -1.34
CA VAL A 14 -9.59 -4.46 -0.94
C VAL A 14 -9.37 -2.97 -0.68
N GLN A 15 -8.48 -2.66 0.26
CA GLN A 15 -8.09 -1.28 0.53
C GLN A 15 -7.51 -0.63 -0.73
N ARG A 16 -7.86 0.65 -0.95
CA ARG A 16 -7.31 1.48 -2.02
C ARG A 16 -6.72 2.76 -1.43
N TRP A 17 -5.69 3.26 -2.11
CA TRP A 17 -4.98 4.47 -1.73
C TRP A 17 -4.93 5.41 -2.95
N ASP A 18 -5.14 6.70 -2.73
CA ASP A 18 -4.93 7.72 -3.77
C ASP A 18 -3.42 8.03 -3.98
N ALA A 19 -2.59 7.61 -3.01
CA ALA A 19 -1.14 7.79 -3.01
C ALA A 19 -0.40 6.65 -3.73
N ALA A 20 0.83 6.94 -4.16
CA ALA A 20 1.81 5.93 -4.53
C ALA A 20 2.86 5.85 -3.43
N CYS A 21 3.56 4.71 -3.32
CA CYS A 21 4.71 4.58 -2.44
C CYS A 21 5.75 5.66 -2.76
N GLU A 22 6.10 6.47 -1.77
CA GLU A 22 7.06 7.59 -1.93
C GLU A 22 8.50 7.12 -2.14
N LEU A 23 8.79 5.84 -1.86
CA LEU A 23 10.12 5.25 -2.02
C LEU A 23 10.35 4.62 -3.40
N CYS A 24 9.36 3.89 -3.95
CA CYS A 24 9.50 3.14 -5.20
C CYS A 24 8.45 3.48 -6.27
N GLY A 25 7.50 4.36 -5.97
CA GLY A 25 6.44 4.81 -6.87
C GLY A 25 5.32 3.80 -7.13
N SER A 26 5.27 2.66 -6.43
CA SER A 26 4.22 1.65 -6.65
C SER A 26 2.83 2.18 -6.25
N ARG A 27 1.82 1.86 -7.07
CA ARG A 27 0.39 2.06 -6.80
C ARG A 27 -0.38 0.76 -6.57
N GLU A 28 0.34 -0.36 -6.53
CA GLU A 28 -0.25 -1.70 -6.53
C GLU A 28 -0.07 -2.42 -5.19
N SER A 29 0.84 -1.93 -4.35
CA SER A 29 1.05 -2.46 -3.00
C SER A 29 0.07 -1.86 -1.99
N PHE A 30 -0.20 -2.60 -0.92
CA PHE A 30 -0.69 -1.99 0.32
C PHE A 30 0.35 -1.00 0.85
N LEU A 31 -0.12 0.13 1.38
CA LEU A 31 0.73 1.19 1.89
C LEU A 31 0.62 1.31 3.41
N ASP A 32 1.74 1.59 4.06
CA ASP A 32 1.80 2.06 5.44
C ASP A 32 1.87 3.60 5.43
N GLU A 33 1.11 4.22 6.33
CA GLU A 33 1.17 5.66 6.61
C GLU A 33 2.17 5.92 7.74
N VAL A 34 3.23 6.67 7.45
CA VAL A 34 4.27 7.04 8.42
C VAL A 34 4.14 8.51 8.76
N LEU A 35 3.99 8.83 10.05
CA LEU A 35 4.04 10.21 10.54
C LEU A 35 5.49 10.70 10.53
N MET A 36 5.73 11.79 9.81
CA MET A 36 7.09 12.33 9.58
C MET A 36 7.50 13.37 10.60
N ASP A 37 6.53 14.06 11.19
CA ASP A 37 6.73 15.09 12.20
C ASP A 37 5.52 15.20 13.14
N ASP A 38 5.61 16.09 14.12
CA ASP A 38 4.55 16.42 15.07
C ASP A 38 3.56 17.47 14.54
N GLN A 39 3.74 17.92 13.30
CA GLN A 39 2.90 18.91 12.62
C GLN A 39 1.92 18.26 11.63
N GLY A 40 1.93 16.93 11.52
CA GLY A 40 0.99 16.15 10.72
C GLY A 40 1.48 15.85 9.30
N SER A 41 2.76 16.07 8.98
CA SER A 41 3.33 15.57 7.73
C SER A 41 3.33 14.04 7.75
N ARG A 42 3.04 13.45 6.61
CA ARG A 42 2.93 11.99 6.46
C ARG A 42 3.57 11.53 5.17
N MET A 43 4.01 10.29 5.19
CA MET A 43 4.51 9.58 4.03
C MET A 43 3.73 8.29 3.83
N PHE A 44 3.52 7.88 2.57
CA PHE A 44 2.96 6.58 2.24
C PHE A 44 4.02 5.68 1.61
N VAL A 45 4.28 4.51 2.19
CA VAL A 45 5.30 3.56 1.70
C VAL A 45 4.74 2.16 1.54
N CYS A 46 5.32 1.34 0.67
CA CYS A 46 4.97 -0.06 0.57
C CYS A 46 5.09 -0.74 1.96
N SER A 47 4.06 -1.46 2.37
CA SER A 47 4.11 -2.28 3.58
C SER A 47 5.05 -3.49 3.41
N ASP A 48 5.14 -4.03 2.20
CA ASP A 48 6.16 -5.03 1.83
C ASP A 48 7.47 -4.33 1.43
N SER A 49 8.45 -4.40 2.32
CA SER A 49 9.77 -3.81 2.13
C SER A 49 10.66 -4.57 1.14
N ASP A 50 10.50 -5.89 0.97
CA ASP A 50 11.23 -6.67 -0.03
C ASP A 50 10.75 -6.31 -1.45
N TYR A 51 9.44 -6.27 -1.65
CA TYR A 51 8.84 -5.78 -2.89
C TYR A 51 9.31 -4.36 -3.22
N CYS A 52 9.31 -3.46 -2.23
CA CYS A 52 9.79 -2.09 -2.40
C CYS A 52 11.27 -2.03 -2.81
N GLY A 53 12.13 -2.82 -2.14
CA GLY A 53 13.56 -2.88 -2.40
C GLY A 53 13.88 -3.38 -3.81
N LYS A 54 13.19 -4.43 -4.28
CA LYS A 54 13.36 -4.95 -5.66
C LYS A 54 13.08 -3.88 -6.70
N ARG A 55 11.96 -3.15 -6.55
CA ARG A 55 11.59 -2.05 -7.46
C ARG A 55 12.59 -0.90 -7.43
N GLN A 56 13.10 -0.53 -6.26
CA GLN A 56 14.14 0.49 -6.15
C GLN A 56 15.44 0.06 -6.83
N ALA A 57 15.78 -1.22 -6.79
CA ALA A 57 16.94 -1.78 -7.48
C ALA A 57 16.74 -1.92 -9.01
N GLY A 58 15.57 -1.53 -9.55
CA GLY A 58 15.24 -1.71 -10.97
C GLY A 58 15.06 -3.17 -11.37
N THR A 59 14.91 -4.07 -10.41
CA THR A 59 14.60 -5.48 -10.66
C THR A 59 13.10 -5.66 -10.47
N PRO A 60 12.32 -5.89 -11.55
CA PRO A 60 10.88 -6.09 -11.44
C PRO A 60 10.55 -7.35 -10.63
#